data_AF-A0A8D4VPH3-F1
#
_entry.id   AF-A0A8D4VPH3-F1
#
_cell.length_a   1.000
_cell.length_b   1.000
_cell.length_c   1.000
_cell.angle_alpha   90.00
_cell.angle_beta   90.00
_cell.angle_gamma   90.00
#
_symmetry.space_group_name_H-M   'P 1'
#
loop_
_entity.id
_entity.type
_entity.pdbx_description
1 polymer ?
#
loop_
_entity_poly.entity_id
_entity_poly.type
_entity_poly.pdbx_seq_one_letter_code
_entity_poly.pdbx_strand_id
1 'polypeptide(L)'
;MQVLEGDSKDVHEIYDAICRDERNTGNVKLFEHEIIRRDFPDWSMGFRNLDTCSPDELPGFIDIFNGKLDKQIAINNKMAVVDLMVGFAKKYK
;
A
#
# COMPACT_ATOMS: atom_id res chain seq x y z
N MET A 1 -1.01 -5.30 0.68
CA MET A 1 -0.06 -4.21 0.37
C MET A 1 -0.23 -3.13 1.43
N GLN A 2 0.82 -2.41 1.80
CA GLN A 2 0.79 -1.44 2.89
C GLN A 2 1.65 -0.23 2.56
N VAL A 3 1.22 0.95 3.03
CA VAL A 3 1.97 2.22 2.99
C VAL A 3 2.14 2.68 4.44
N LEU A 4 3.33 3.20 4.78
CA LEU A 4 3.66 3.74 6.09
C LEU A 4 4.12 5.18 5.92
N GLU A 5 3.61 6.09 6.74
CA GLU A 5 4.00 7.50 6.76
C GLU A 5 4.21 7.95 8.21
N GLY A 6 5.29 8.69 8.46
CA GLY A 6 5.60 9.18 9.80
C GLY A 6 7.04 9.66 9.93
N ASP A 7 7.50 9.77 11.17
CA ASP A 7 8.93 9.97 11.43
C ASP A 7 9.70 8.78 10.86
N SER A 8 10.86 9.08 10.27
CA SER A 8 11.69 8.05 9.63
C SER A 8 11.99 6.90 10.58
N LYS A 9 12.34 7.20 11.84
CA LYS A 9 12.67 6.16 12.83
C LYS A 9 11.48 5.25 13.10
N ASP A 10 10.31 5.83 13.32
CA ASP A 10 9.08 5.09 13.63
C ASP A 10 8.65 4.20 12.44
N VAL A 11 8.75 4.74 11.21
CA VAL A 11 8.43 3.98 9.99
C VAL A 11 9.35 2.77 9.85
N HIS A 12 10.64 2.93 10.08
CA HIS A 12 11.62 1.84 10.02
C HIS A 12 11.37 0.78 11.10
N GLU A 13 11.12 1.19 12.36
CA GLU A 13 10.82 0.26 13.45
C GLU A 13 9.56 -0.57 13.18
N ILE A 14 8.51 0.06 12.66
CA ILE A 14 7.26 -0.62 12.28
C ILE A 14 7.50 -1.57 11.11
N TYR A 15 8.23 -1.14 10.09
CA TYR A 15 8.58 -1.98 8.95
C TYR A 15 9.35 -3.24 9.39
N ASP A 16 10.34 -3.09 10.26
CA ASP A 16 11.13 -4.21 10.80
C ASP A 16 10.29 -5.16 11.66
N ALA A 17 9.28 -4.65 12.37
CA ALA A 17 8.31 -5.48 13.08
C ALA A 17 7.45 -6.29 12.09
N ILE A 18 6.96 -5.67 11.00
CA ILE A 18 6.17 -6.34 9.96
C ILE A 18 6.99 -7.45 9.29
N CYS A 19 8.25 -7.18 8.94
CA CYS A 19 9.14 -8.16 8.31
C CYS A 19 9.45 -9.39 9.18
N ARG A 20 9.33 -9.28 10.52
CA ARG A 20 9.54 -10.38 11.46
C ARG A 20 8.27 -11.15 11.78
N ASP A 21 7.11 -10.68 11.34
CA ASP A 21 5.82 -11.29 11.65
C ASP A 21 5.52 -12.45 10.70
N GLU A 22 5.37 -13.66 11.26
CA GLU A 22 5.20 -14.91 10.51
C GLU A 22 3.93 -14.97 9.66
N ARG A 23 2.94 -14.09 9.90
CA ARG A 23 1.69 -14.03 9.13
C ARG A 23 1.89 -13.49 7.73
N ASN A 24 3.04 -12.89 7.45
CA ASN A 24 3.39 -12.35 6.13
C ASN A 24 4.75 -12.86 5.68
N THR A 25 4.89 -13.09 4.37
CA THR A 25 6.12 -13.63 3.80
C THR A 25 6.49 -12.94 2.49
N GLY A 26 7.79 -12.92 2.19
CA GLY A 26 8.29 -12.37 0.93
C GLY A 26 8.11 -10.87 0.79
N ASN A 27 8.29 -10.13 1.89
CA ASN A 27 8.24 -8.68 1.95
C ASN A 27 9.13 -8.05 0.90
N VAL A 28 8.61 -7.06 0.17
CA VAL A 28 9.38 -6.24 -0.76
C VAL A 28 9.04 -4.78 -0.53
N LYS A 29 10.08 -3.96 -0.39
CA LYS A 29 9.95 -2.51 -0.37
C LYS A 29 9.77 -2.00 -1.80
N LEU A 30 8.60 -1.47 -2.13
CA LEU A 30 8.31 -0.94 -3.47
C LEU A 30 8.99 0.42 -3.66
N PHE A 31 8.78 1.34 -2.72
CA PHE A 31 9.27 2.70 -2.76
C PHE A 31 9.44 3.24 -1.34
N GLU A 32 10.39 4.15 -1.16
CA GLU A 32 10.66 4.87 0.08
C GLU A 32 11.29 6.21 -0.27
N HIS A 33 10.77 7.27 0.32
CA HIS A 33 11.28 8.62 0.14
C HIS A 33 10.81 9.52 1.27
N GLU A 34 11.48 10.67 1.42
CA GLU A 34 11.01 11.73 2.29
C GLU A 34 9.81 12.46 1.67
N ILE A 35 8.84 12.79 2.53
CA ILE A 35 7.64 13.54 2.18
C ILE A 35 7.54 14.80 3.04
N ILE A 36 7.09 15.89 2.43
CA ILE A 36 6.86 17.18 3.13
C ILE A 36 5.49 17.17 3.82
N ARG A 37 4.54 16.38 3.31
CA ARG A 37 3.18 16.25 3.83
C ARG A 37 2.72 14.80 3.68
N ARG A 38 1.89 14.33 4.61
CA ARG A 38 1.22 13.03 4.53
C ARG A 38 0.23 13.02 3.37
N ASP A 39 0.23 11.96 2.59
CA ASP A 39 -0.82 11.67 1.61
C ASP A 39 -2.04 11.03 2.29
N PHE A 40 -1.86 10.46 3.50
CA PHE A 40 -2.90 9.80 4.30
C PHE A 40 -3.08 10.47 5.69
N PRO A 41 -3.33 11.80 5.78
CA PRO A 41 -3.27 12.53 7.05
C PRO A 41 -4.37 12.15 8.05
N ASP A 42 -5.52 11.67 7.58
CA ASP A 42 -6.67 11.36 8.44
C ASP A 42 -6.73 9.89 8.88
N TRP A 43 -5.72 9.09 8.52
CA TRP A 43 -5.70 7.65 8.73
C TRP A 43 -4.52 7.28 9.63
N SER A 44 -4.80 6.61 10.75
CA SER A 44 -3.75 5.95 11.54
C SER A 44 -3.37 4.60 10.92
N MET A 45 -4.36 3.81 10.50
CA MET A 45 -4.18 2.60 9.69
C MET A 45 -5.45 2.24 8.93
N GLY A 46 -5.32 2.03 7.63
CA GLY A 46 -6.39 1.60 6.74
C GLY A 46 -6.29 0.15 6.34
N PHE A 47 -7.38 -0.61 6.47
CA PHE A 47 -7.42 -1.99 5.99
C PHE A 47 -8.65 -2.28 5.13
N ARG A 48 -8.42 -2.98 4.01
CA ARG A 48 -9.46 -3.65 3.23
C ARG A 48 -8.97 -5.00 2.74
N ASN A 49 -9.91 -5.93 2.70
CA ASN A 49 -9.71 -7.21 2.06
C ASN A 49 -10.10 -7.12 0.58
N LEU A 50 -9.12 -7.27 -0.31
CA LEU A 50 -9.31 -7.20 -1.76
C LEU A 50 -10.21 -8.33 -2.28
N ASP A 51 -10.24 -9.49 -1.61
CA ASP A 51 -11.09 -10.62 -2.01
C ASP A 51 -12.59 -10.30 -1.86
N THR A 52 -12.92 -9.26 -1.07
CA THR A 52 -14.30 -8.82 -0.83
C THR A 52 -14.66 -7.53 -1.57
N CYS A 53 -13.70 -6.90 -2.24
CA CYS A 53 -13.94 -5.66 -2.97
C CYS A 53 -14.51 -5.95 -4.36
N SER A 54 -15.50 -5.17 -4.79
CA SER A 54 -15.95 -5.24 -6.18
C SER A 54 -14.92 -4.58 -7.13
N PRO A 55 -14.88 -4.99 -8.41
CA PRO A 55 -14.15 -4.27 -9.47
C PRO A 55 -14.29 -2.74 -9.44
N ASP A 56 -15.51 -2.26 -9.21
CA ASP A 56 -15.85 -0.84 -9.21
C ASP A 56 -15.33 -0.10 -7.96
N GLU A 57 -14.96 -0.85 -6.94
CA GLU A 57 -14.42 -0.31 -5.69
C GLU A 57 -12.96 0.14 -5.83
N LEU A 58 -12.21 -0.48 -6.75
CA LEU A 58 -10.77 -0.27 -6.92
C LEU A 58 -10.40 0.04 -8.39
N PRO A 59 -10.84 1.18 -8.94
CA PRO A 59 -10.39 1.63 -10.25
C PRO A 59 -8.85 1.73 -10.25
N GLY A 60 -8.19 1.13 -11.25
CA GLY A 60 -6.74 0.96 -11.29
C GLY A 60 -6.22 -0.37 -10.75
N PHE A 61 -6.93 -1.08 -9.86
CA PHE A 61 -6.48 -2.39 -9.39
C PHE A 61 -6.60 -3.45 -10.48
N ILE A 62 -7.72 -3.45 -11.23
CA ILE A 62 -7.88 -4.35 -12.39
C ILE A 62 -6.89 -3.97 -13.50
N ASP A 63 -6.70 -2.67 -13.73
CA ASP A 63 -5.82 -2.20 -14.81
C ASP A 63 -4.35 -2.58 -14.56
N ILE A 64 -3.90 -2.53 -13.30
CA ILE A 64 -2.53 -2.87 -12.93
C ILE A 64 -2.37 -4.37 -12.72
N PHE A 65 -3.27 -5.00 -11.96
CA PHE A 65 -3.11 -6.37 -11.45
C PHE A 65 -3.97 -7.41 -12.15
N ASN A 66 -4.78 -7.04 -13.15
CA ASN A 66 -5.72 -7.94 -13.82
C ASN A 66 -6.61 -8.72 -12.82
N GLY A 67 -7.01 -8.05 -11.74
CA GLY A 67 -7.86 -8.61 -10.69
C GLY A 67 -7.16 -9.51 -9.66
N LYS A 68 -5.87 -9.78 -9.79
CA LYS A 68 -5.11 -10.58 -8.81
C LYS A 68 -3.81 -9.91 -8.42
N LEU A 69 -3.67 -9.60 -7.14
CA LEU A 69 -2.46 -8.98 -6.61
C LEU A 69 -1.23 -9.88 -6.88
N ASP A 70 -0.26 -9.33 -7.60
CA ASP A 70 1.00 -9.99 -7.92
C ASP A 70 2.19 -9.09 -7.56
N LYS A 71 3.21 -9.71 -6.98
CA LYS A 71 4.38 -8.99 -6.48
C LYS A 71 5.23 -8.41 -7.60
N GLN A 72 5.46 -9.15 -8.67
CA GLN A 72 6.29 -8.70 -9.78
C GLN A 72 5.61 -7.56 -10.55
N ILE A 73 4.30 -7.66 -10.73
CA ILE A 73 3.50 -6.57 -11.30
C ILE A 73 3.62 -5.32 -10.43
N ALA A 74 3.51 -5.43 -9.10
CA ALA A 74 3.66 -4.28 -8.21
C ALA A 74 5.05 -3.62 -8.32
N ILE A 75 6.11 -4.44 -8.40
CA ILE A 75 7.50 -3.97 -8.55
C ILE A 75 7.70 -3.25 -9.89
N ASN A 76 7.06 -3.71 -10.96
CA ASN A 76 7.19 -3.13 -12.29
C ASN A 76 6.34 -1.86 -12.47
N ASN A 77 5.34 -1.64 -11.61
CA ASN A 77 4.36 -0.55 -11.73
C ASN A 77 4.29 0.35 -10.48
N LYS A 78 5.44 0.61 -9.83
CA LYS A 78 5.51 1.29 -8.51
C LYS A 78 4.69 2.58 -8.41
N MET A 79 4.80 3.47 -9.39
CA MET A 79 4.08 4.75 -9.38
C MET A 79 2.57 4.54 -9.46
N ALA A 80 2.11 3.69 -10.38
CA ALA A 80 0.70 3.38 -10.53
C ALA A 80 0.12 2.71 -9.27
N VAL A 81 0.93 1.92 -8.57
CA VAL A 81 0.56 1.32 -7.28
C VAL A 81 0.43 2.37 -6.18
N VAL A 82 1.31 3.36 -6.12
CA VAL A 82 1.19 4.48 -5.18
C VAL A 82 -0.08 5.28 -5.47
N ASP A 83 -0.33 5.62 -6.72
CA ASP A 83 -1.53 6.35 -7.14
C ASP A 83 -2.81 5.58 -6.79
N LEU A 84 -2.81 4.26 -6.98
CA LEU A 84 -3.90 3.37 -6.57
C LEU A 84 -4.14 3.45 -5.05
N MET A 85 -3.09 3.38 -4.23
CA MET A 85 -3.20 3.44 -2.76
C MET A 85 -3.72 4.82 -2.30
N VAL A 86 -3.25 5.91 -2.91
CA VAL A 86 -3.74 7.26 -2.61
C VAL A 86 -5.20 7.42 -3.04
N GLY A 87 -5.57 6.91 -4.22
CA GLY A 87 -6.95 6.90 -4.71
C GLY A 87 -7.88 6.14 -3.76
N PHE A 88 -7.41 5.01 -3.22
CA PHE A 88 -8.12 4.23 -2.22
C PHE A 88 -8.41 5.06 -0.95
N ALA A 89 -7.41 5.71 -0.35
CA ALA A 89 -7.64 6.50 0.86
C ALA A 89 -8.55 7.72 0.65
N LYS A 90 -8.55 8.30 -0.56
CA LYS A 90 -9.47 9.40 -0.89
C LYS A 90 -10.92 8.93 -1.01
N LYS A 91 -11.17 7.73 -1.56
CA LYS A 91 -12.53 7.21 -1.78
C LYS A 91 -13.24 6.81 -0.50
N TYR A 92 -12.49 6.29 0.49
CA TYR A 92 -13.04 5.75 1.74
C TYR A 92 -12.87 6.69 2.94
N LYS A 93 -12.68 7.98 2.66
CA LYS A 93 -12.51 9.03 3.65
C LYS A 93 -13.84 9.46 4.27
#